data_AF-A0A848XH02-F1
#
_entry.id   AF-A0A848XH02-F1
#
_cell.length_a   1.000
_cell.length_b   1.000
_cell.length_c   1.000
_cell.angle_alpha   90.00
_cell.angle_beta   90.00
_cell.angle_gamma   90.00
#
_symmetry.space_group_name_H-M   'P 1'
#
loop_
_entity.id
_entity.type
_entity.pdbx_description
1 polymer ?
#
loop_
_entity_poly.entity_id
_entity_poly.type
_entity_poly.pdbx_seq_one_letter_code
_entity_poly.pdbx_strand_id
1 'polypeptide(L)'
;MKSLAAGLLLGLCLVGTADAACRIKGARCLEARKIEPNPLHKVGAILPRGEYQVLLNTALLGLPPSDGSFWYYKVERRILRVDPNTMVVLGDATREANKRRW
;
A
#
# COMPACT_ATOMS: atom_id res chain seq x y z
N MET A 1 -17.72 -36.57 -46.36
CA MET A 1 -18.16 -35.35 -45.65
C MET A 1 -18.39 -35.69 -44.18
N LYS A 2 -17.80 -34.88 -43.28
CA LYS A 2 -18.05 -34.76 -41.82
C LYS A 2 -17.58 -35.96 -40.97
N SER A 3 -16.32 -36.01 -40.54
CA SER A 3 -15.67 -35.28 -39.42
C SER A 3 -16.08 -35.78 -38.03
N LEU A 4 -15.05 -36.31 -37.34
CA LEU A 4 -15.01 -36.97 -36.05
C LEU A 4 -15.44 -36.06 -34.89
N ALA A 5 -16.21 -36.62 -33.97
CA ALA A 5 -16.57 -36.01 -32.70
C ALA A 5 -15.67 -36.54 -31.57
N ALA A 6 -15.56 -35.67 -30.54
CA ALA A 6 -15.32 -35.99 -29.13
C ALA A 6 -13.88 -36.29 -28.68
N GLY A 7 -13.21 -35.21 -28.26
CA GLY A 7 -12.90 -35.01 -26.83
C GLY A 7 -11.56 -35.54 -26.32
N LEU A 8 -10.70 -34.65 -25.79
CA LEU A 8 -10.01 -34.89 -24.52
C LEU A 8 -9.28 -33.63 -23.98
N LEU A 9 -9.72 -33.19 -22.80
CA LEU A 9 -8.93 -32.62 -21.68
C LEU A 9 -8.01 -31.41 -21.94
N LEU A 10 -8.60 -30.21 -21.85
CA LEU A 10 -7.88 -29.02 -21.36
C LEU A 10 -7.66 -29.16 -19.85
N GLY A 11 -6.49 -29.67 -19.48
CA GLY A 11 -6.01 -29.75 -18.10
C GLY A 11 -5.79 -28.36 -17.50
N LEU A 12 -6.81 -27.89 -16.78
CA LEU A 12 -6.77 -26.64 -16.03
C LEU A 12 -6.08 -26.87 -14.67
N CYS A 13 -4.75 -26.90 -14.65
CA CYS A 13 -3.98 -26.86 -13.40
C CYS A 13 -3.54 -25.41 -13.12
N LEU A 14 -4.47 -24.57 -12.64
CA LEU A 14 -4.13 -23.33 -11.94
C LEU A 14 -3.87 -23.67 -10.46
N VAL A 15 -2.72 -24.29 -10.18
CA VAL A 15 -2.23 -24.41 -8.81
C VAL A 15 -1.63 -23.06 -8.44
N GLY A 16 -2.47 -22.13 -7.96
CA GLY A 16 -2.01 -20.89 -7.35
C GLY A 16 -1.41 -21.21 -5.99
N THR A 17 -0.08 -21.35 -5.90
CA THR A 17 0.60 -21.48 -4.61
C THR A 17 0.62 -20.13 -3.89
N ALA A 18 -0.36 -19.93 -3.00
CA ALA A 18 -0.41 -18.79 -2.08
C ALA A 18 0.74 -18.79 -1.05
N ASP A 19 1.58 -19.83 -1.01
CA ASP A 19 2.69 -20.01 -0.06
C ASP A 19 4.01 -19.30 -0.44
N ALA A 20 4.09 -18.61 -1.58
CA ALA A 20 5.37 -18.16 -2.14
C ALA A 20 6.15 -17.13 -1.27
N ALA A 21 5.53 -16.51 -0.27
CA ALA A 21 6.16 -15.46 0.55
C ALA A 21 6.65 -15.93 1.95
N CYS A 22 6.20 -17.09 2.44
CA CYS A 22 6.54 -17.54 3.79
C CYS A 22 7.77 -18.46 3.75
N ARG A 23 8.95 -17.92 4.09
CA ARG A 23 10.24 -18.65 3.96
C ARG A 23 10.90 -19.04 5.28
N ILE A 24 10.27 -18.76 6.42
CA ILE A 24 10.87 -18.99 7.74
C ILE A 24 10.58 -20.43 8.20
N LYS A 25 11.61 -21.28 8.22
CA LYS A 25 11.51 -22.67 8.71
C LYS A 25 11.17 -22.68 10.21
N GLY A 26 10.23 -23.54 10.60
CA GLY A 26 9.80 -23.71 12.00
C GLY A 26 8.81 -22.66 12.51
N ALA A 27 8.42 -21.68 11.68
CA ALA A 27 7.39 -20.71 12.01
C ALA A 27 6.04 -21.06 11.36
N ARG A 28 4.93 -20.65 12.00
CA ARG A 28 3.58 -20.75 11.40
C ARG A 28 3.31 -19.49 10.60
N CYS A 29 2.90 -19.66 9.34
CA CYS A 29 2.48 -18.54 8.51
C CYS A 29 1.15 -17.99 9.03
N LEU A 30 1.08 -16.68 9.22
CA LEU A 30 -0.15 -15.98 9.56
C LEU A 30 -0.55 -15.11 8.37
N GLU A 31 -1.85 -15.09 8.10
CA GLU A 31 -2.40 -14.24 7.06
C GLU A 31 -2.29 -12.77 7.50
N ALA A 32 -1.65 -11.94 6.67
CA ALA A 32 -1.54 -10.53 6.97
C ALA A 32 -2.93 -9.89 6.92
N ARG A 33 -3.38 -9.27 8.02
CA ARG A 33 -4.63 -8.51 8.03
C ARG A 33 -4.55 -7.42 6.95
N LYS A 34 -5.37 -7.55 5.90
CA LYS A 34 -5.58 -6.49 4.92
C LYS A 34 -6.28 -5.32 5.62
N ILE A 35 -5.63 -4.17 5.62
CA ILE A 35 -6.22 -2.94 6.14
C ILE A 35 -6.84 -2.25 4.93
N GLU A 36 -8.17 -2.15 4.92
CA GLU A 36 -8.88 -1.37 3.90
C GLU A 36 -8.47 0.11 4.04
N PRO A 37 -8.08 0.80 2.94
CA PRO A 37 -7.72 2.21 3.01
C PRO A 37 -8.94 3.05 3.40
N ASN A 38 -8.83 3.84 4.47
CA ASN A 38 -9.84 4.83 4.83
C ASN A 38 -10.08 5.78 3.61
N PRO A 39 -11.32 5.92 3.12
CA PRO A 39 -11.65 6.78 1.99
C PRO A 39 -11.16 8.22 2.14
N LEU A 40 -11.12 8.74 3.37
CA LEU A 40 -10.67 10.09 3.69
C LEU A 40 -9.15 10.28 3.51
N HIS A 41 -8.40 9.20 3.35
CA HIS A 41 -6.94 9.20 3.18
C HIS A 41 -6.55 8.85 1.72
N LYS A 42 -7.49 8.93 0.78
CA LYS A 42 -7.24 8.70 -0.65
C LYS A 42 -6.79 10.00 -1.32
N VAL A 43 -6.03 9.89 -2.40
CA VAL A 43 -5.64 11.04 -3.21
C VAL A 43 -6.89 11.79 -3.70
N GLY A 44 -6.86 13.12 -3.59
CA GLY A 44 -7.99 14.01 -3.89
C GLY A 44 -8.98 14.20 -2.74
N ALA A 45 -8.91 13.39 -1.68
CA ALA A 45 -9.74 13.61 -0.49
C ALA A 45 -9.20 14.78 0.35
N ILE A 46 -10.09 15.43 1.10
CA ILE A 46 -9.72 16.41 2.11
C ILE A 46 -9.44 15.67 3.41
N LEU A 47 -8.23 15.82 3.94
CA LEU A 47 -7.85 15.22 5.21
C LEU A 47 -8.57 15.94 6.37
N PRO A 48 -9.32 15.23 7.22
CA PRO A 48 -9.98 15.82 8.38
C PRO A 48 -8.97 16.47 9.33
N ARG A 49 -9.34 17.62 9.89
CA ARG A 49 -8.52 18.31 10.90
C ARG A 49 -8.53 17.54 12.22
N GLY A 50 -7.39 17.49 12.89
CA GLY A 50 -7.27 17.02 14.28
C GLY A 50 -6.75 15.59 14.46
N GLU A 51 -6.80 14.73 13.44
CA GLU A 51 -6.37 13.33 13.54
C GLU A 51 -5.09 13.05 12.73
N TYR A 52 -4.06 13.89 12.89
CA TYR A 52 -2.80 13.70 12.20
C TYR A 52 -1.61 14.28 12.97
N GLN A 53 -0.41 13.81 12.62
CA GLN A 53 0.85 14.41 13.04
C GLN A 53 1.57 14.94 11.81
N VAL A 54 1.94 16.22 11.83
CA VAL A 54 2.83 16.79 10.82
C VAL A 54 4.24 16.28 11.07
N LEU A 55 4.88 15.74 10.05
CA LEU A 55 6.25 15.25 10.12
C LEU A 55 7.21 16.35 9.67
N LEU A 56 8.03 16.85 10.59
CA LEU A 56 9.02 17.89 10.32
C LEU A 56 10.39 17.30 9.91
N ASN A 57 10.83 16.25 10.61
CA ASN A 57 12.14 15.63 10.38
C ASN A 57 12.06 14.46 9.38
N THR A 58 11.52 14.73 8.18
CA THR A 58 11.17 13.70 7.18
C THR A 58 12.38 12.95 6.64
N ALA A 59 13.55 13.59 6.60
CA ALA A 59 14.81 12.96 6.19
C ALA A 59 15.21 11.77 7.09
N LEU A 60 14.91 11.82 8.40
CA LEU A 60 15.16 10.69 9.32
C LEU A 60 14.32 9.45 8.96
N LEU A 61 13.19 9.66 8.29
CA LEU A 61 12.29 8.62 7.80
C LEU A 61 12.64 8.18 6.36
N GLY A 62 13.73 8.70 5.79
CA GLY A 62 14.12 8.42 4.41
C GLY A 62 13.17 9.02 3.36
N LEU A 63 12.33 9.97 3.76
CA LEU A 63 11.43 10.68 2.86
C LEU A 63 12.18 11.84 2.19
N PRO A 64 11.92 12.11 0.89
CA PRO A 64 12.50 13.26 0.22
C PRO A 64 12.04 14.57 0.88
N PRO A 65 12.84 15.65 0.80
CA PRO A 65 12.43 16.95 1.28
C PRO A 65 11.22 17.46 0.47
N SER A 66 10.41 18.30 1.11
CA SER A 66 9.37 19.06 0.43
C SER A 66 9.91 20.42 0.00
N ASP A 67 9.45 20.91 -1.15
CA ASP A 67 9.67 22.27 -1.66
C ASP A 67 8.64 23.28 -1.11
N GLY A 68 7.76 22.84 -0.20
CA GLY A 68 6.67 23.64 0.35
C GLY A 68 5.31 23.41 -0.33
N SER A 69 5.26 22.73 -1.48
CA SER A 69 3.99 22.42 -2.17
C SER A 69 3.15 21.36 -1.44
N PHE A 70 3.76 20.59 -0.54
CA PHE A 70 3.07 19.60 0.29
C PHE A 70 3.79 19.39 1.61
N TRP A 71 3.11 19.04 2.68
CA TRP A 71 3.74 18.53 3.91
C TRP A 71 3.42 17.05 4.11
N TYR A 72 4.23 16.38 4.92
CA TYR A 72 4.00 14.99 5.28
C TYR A 72 3.13 14.90 6.54
N TYR A 73 2.04 14.14 6.44
CA TYR A 73 1.11 13.90 7.52
C TYR A 73 1.07 12.42 7.84
N LYS A 74 1.33 12.06 9.10
CA LYS A 74 1.12 10.71 9.60
C LYS A 74 -0.30 10.60 10.13
N VAL A 75 -1.03 9.62 9.58
CA VAL A 75 -2.41 9.31 9.96
C VAL A 75 -2.52 7.81 10.10
N GLU A 76 -2.95 7.34 11.28
CA GLU A 76 -2.93 5.93 11.63
C GLU A 76 -1.56 5.27 11.34
N ARG A 77 -1.49 4.37 10.34
CA ARG A 77 -0.29 3.68 9.88
C ARG A 77 0.19 4.15 8.50
N ARG A 78 -0.31 5.29 8.03
CA ARG A 78 0.00 5.85 6.72
C ARG A 78 0.73 7.16 6.85
N ILE A 79 1.53 7.46 5.85
CA ILE A 79 2.19 8.76 5.69
C ILE A 79 1.73 9.32 4.36
N LEU A 80 1.05 10.47 4.40
CA LEU A 80 0.43 11.12 3.25
C LEU A 80 1.17 12.41 2.91
N ARG A 81 1.20 12.77 1.63
CA ARG A 81 1.56 14.10 1.17
C ARG A 81 0.28 14.91 1.08
N VAL A 82 0.22 16.07 1.72
CA VAL A 82 -1.00 16.88 1.81
C VAL A 82 -0.65 18.34 1.56
N ASP A 83 -1.45 19.03 0.76
CA ASP A 83 -1.36 20.48 0.62
C ASP A 83 -1.69 21.15 1.96
N PRO A 84 -0.77 21.91 2.58
CA PRO A 84 -0.99 22.52 3.89
C PRO A 84 -2.07 23.61 3.89
N ASN A 85 -2.42 24.19 2.74
CA ASN A 85 -3.43 25.24 2.62
C ASN A 85 -4.84 24.67 2.47
N THR A 86 -4.99 23.63 1.65
CA THR A 86 -6.31 23.06 1.29
C THR A 86 -6.64 21.77 2.05
N MET A 87 -5.66 21.16 2.71
CA MET A 87 -5.75 19.83 3.33
C MET A 87 -6.05 18.70 2.33
N VAL A 88 -5.88 18.93 1.03
CA VAL A 88 -6.07 17.91 0.00
C VAL A 88 -4.92 16.92 0.02
N VAL A 89 -5.25 15.62 0.03
CA VAL A 89 -4.28 14.53 -0.08
C VAL A 89 -3.75 14.46 -1.51
N LEU A 90 -2.45 14.68 -1.68
CA LEU A 90 -1.76 14.68 -2.96
C LEU A 90 -1.11 13.33 -3.28
N GLY A 91 -0.80 12.52 -2.26
CA GLY A 91 -0.14 11.23 -2.46
C GLY A 91 0.05 10.39 -1.20
N ASP A 92 0.37 9.11 -1.39
CA ASP A 92 0.73 8.18 -0.31
C ASP A 92 2.24 7.90 -0.34
N ALA A 93 2.92 8.25 0.75
CA ALA A 93 4.36 8.07 0.94
C ALA A 93 4.71 6.93 1.91
N THR A 94 3.72 6.15 2.37
CA THR A 94 3.90 5.08 3.36
C THR A 94 4.93 4.05 2.91
N ARG A 95 4.89 3.66 1.63
CA ARG A 95 5.88 2.72 1.08
C ARG A 95 7.28 3.30 1.04
N GLU A 96 7.42 4.59 0.76
CA GLU A 96 8.73 5.25 0.69
C GLU A 96 9.38 5.31 2.06
N ALA A 97 8.63 5.71 3.09
CA ALA A 97 9.11 5.74 4.48
C ALA A 97 9.53 4.34 4.99
N ASN A 98 8.88 3.28 4.51
CA ASN A 98 9.17 1.92 4.94
C ASN A 98 10.36 1.27 4.20
N LYS A 99 11.00 1.95 3.23
CA LYS A 99 12.14 1.38 2.48
C LYS A 99 13.42 1.27 3.32
N ARG A 100 13.58 2.07 4.38
CA ARG A 100 14.70 1.96 5.32
C ARG A 100 14.29 1.13 6.54
N ARG A 101 14.21 -0.19 6.38
CA ARG A 101 14.33 -1.11 7.52
C ARG A 101 15.79 -1.54 7.59
N TRP A 102 16.47 -1.15 8.67
CA TRP A 102 17.80 -1.64 9.05
C TRP A 102 17.73 -3.13 9.38
#